data_AF-A0A8C8LXL6-F1
#
_entry.id   AF-A0A8C8LXL6-F1
#
_cell.length_a   1.000
_cell.length_b   1.000
_cell.length_c   1.000
_cell.angle_alpha   90.00
_cell.angle_beta   90.00
_cell.angle_gamma   90.00
#
_symmetry.space_group_name_H-M   'P 1'
#
loop_
_entity.id
_entity.type
_entity.pdbx_description
1 polymer ?
#
loop_
_entity_poly.entity_id
_entity_poly.type
_entity_poly.pdbx_seq_one_letter_code
_entity_poly.pdbx_strand_id
1 'polypeptide(L)'
;TIDPKVIFCILLGLFSLFSFLLNLGSCSMGWYGSNGSCFKYIAMLSQKANLASVHYLDKHYIINNLIKSYDPAESLTWIGLSDIHKSMWMWSDGSQVEFIHWNGEQPDIDQDTEDCVLINWPGGMQWNDLTCSNLLAFVCEVCPTGMF
;
A
#
# COMPACT_ATOMS: atom_id res chain seq x y z
N THR A 1 -44.05 -9.23 -34.90
CA THR A 1 -43.15 -8.06 -34.95
C THR A 1 -42.64 -7.81 -33.55
N ILE A 2 -41.34 -7.59 -33.35
CA ILE A 2 -40.73 -7.41 -32.02
C ILE A 2 -40.99 -5.98 -31.55
N ASP A 3 -41.35 -5.79 -30.28
CA ASP A 3 -41.66 -4.49 -29.68
C ASP A 3 -40.42 -3.57 -29.68
N PRO A 4 -40.51 -2.34 -30.21
CA PRO A 4 -39.39 -1.39 -30.24
C PRO A 4 -38.84 -1.01 -28.85
N LYS A 5 -39.63 -1.10 -27.78
CA LYS A 5 -39.17 -0.92 -26.40
C LYS A 5 -38.29 -2.08 -25.93
N VAL A 6 -38.60 -3.30 -26.38
CA VAL A 6 -37.78 -4.49 -26.12
C VAL A 6 -36.44 -4.39 -26.86
N ILE A 7 -36.45 -3.91 -28.11
CA ILE A 7 -35.22 -3.64 -28.88
C ILE A 7 -34.37 -2.58 -28.19
N PHE A 8 -34.98 -1.50 -27.68
CA PHE A 8 -34.26 -0.44 -26.97
C PHE A 8 -33.62 -0.93 -25.65
N CYS A 9 -34.32 -1.73 -24.85
CA CYS A 9 -33.75 -2.34 -23.65
C CYS A 9 -32.60 -3.32 -23.98
N ILE A 10 -32.73 -4.11 -25.06
CA ILE A 10 -31.65 -5.00 -25.51
C ILE A 10 -30.43 -4.18 -25.94
N LEU A 11 -30.61 -3.09 -26.67
CA LEU A 11 -29.52 -2.21 -27.12
C LEU A 11 -28.84 -1.48 -25.96
N LEU A 12 -29.60 -0.98 -24.97
CA LEU A 12 -29.02 -0.38 -23.76
C LEU A 12 -28.27 -1.41 -22.91
N GLY A 13 -28.81 -2.62 -22.79
CA GLY A 13 -28.14 -3.74 -22.11
C GLY A 13 -26.84 -4.13 -22.81
N LEU A 14 -26.85 -4.24 -24.14
CA LEU A 14 -25.66 -4.54 -24.95
C LEU A 14 -24.62 -3.41 -24.91
N PHE A 15 -25.03 -2.14 -24.91
CA PHE A 15 -24.11 -1.00 -24.76
C PHE A 15 -23.49 -0.96 -23.36
N SER A 16 -24.28 -1.25 -22.32
CA SER A 16 -23.79 -1.31 -20.93
C SER A 16 -22.85 -2.50 -20.72
N LEU A 17 -23.18 -3.68 -21.29
CA LEU A 17 -22.31 -4.86 -21.30
C LEU A 17 -21.02 -4.62 -22.08
N PHE A 18 -21.08 -3.95 -23.23
CA PHE A 18 -19.89 -3.60 -24.02
C PHE A 18 -19.00 -2.59 -23.30
N SER A 19 -19.59 -1.60 -22.63
CA SER A 19 -18.87 -0.64 -21.78
C SER A 19 -18.21 -1.32 -20.56
N PHE A 20 -18.90 -2.30 -19.97
CA PHE A 20 -18.38 -3.10 -18.85
C PHE A 20 -17.24 -4.02 -19.31
N LEU A 21 -17.35 -4.61 -20.50
CA LEU A 21 -16.32 -5.43 -21.15
C LEU A 21 -15.08 -4.62 -21.55
N LEU A 22 -15.23 -3.35 -21.94
CA LEU A 22 -14.10 -2.45 -22.19
C LEU A 22 -13.37 -2.02 -20.91
N ASN A 23 -14.07 -1.96 -19.77
CA ASN A 23 -13.50 -1.61 -18.46
C ASN A 23 -12.85 -2.81 -17.74
N LEU A 24 -13.11 -4.04 -18.21
CA LEU A 24 -12.61 -5.29 -17.62
C LEU A 24 -11.12 -5.59 -17.95
N GLY A 25 -10.41 -4.66 -18.59
CA GLY A 25 -9.01 -4.85 -18.96
C GLY A 25 -8.17 -3.57 -19.05
N SER A 26 -8.69 -2.43 -18.61
CA SER A 26 -7.95 -1.17 -18.64
C SER A 26 -7.35 -0.86 -17.27
N CYS A 27 -6.04 -0.65 -17.25
CA CYS A 27 -5.32 -0.28 -16.04
C CYS A 27 -5.70 1.10 -15.51
N SER A 28 -5.72 1.24 -14.19
CA SER A 28 -5.86 2.55 -13.54
C SER A 28 -4.79 3.53 -14.06
N MET A 29 -5.17 4.79 -14.24
CA MET A 29 -4.30 5.85 -14.75
C MET A 29 -2.94 5.86 -14.01
N GLY A 30 -1.83 5.61 -14.74
CA GLY A 30 -0.47 5.54 -14.19
C GLY A 30 0.13 4.14 -14.07
N TRP A 31 -0.62 3.09 -14.45
CA TRP A 31 -0.10 1.72 -14.62
C TRP A 31 -0.06 1.38 -16.11
N TYR A 32 1.11 0.98 -16.62
CA TYR A 32 1.33 0.34 -17.91
C TYR A 32 0.53 -0.96 -18.00
N GLY A 33 -0.26 -1.17 -19.04
CA GLY A 33 -1.06 -2.39 -19.20
C GLY A 33 -0.44 -3.35 -20.21
N SER A 34 -0.36 -4.64 -19.91
CA SER A 34 0.04 -5.68 -20.89
C SER A 34 -0.64 -7.01 -20.57
N ASN A 35 -1.28 -7.64 -21.57
CA ASN A 35 -1.98 -8.93 -21.48
C ASN A 35 -2.99 -9.05 -20.32
N GLY A 36 -3.75 -7.99 -20.05
CA GLY A 36 -4.73 -7.98 -18.94
C GLY A 36 -4.13 -7.70 -17.57
N SER A 37 -2.84 -7.36 -17.51
CA SER A 37 -2.13 -6.96 -16.28
C SER A 37 -1.73 -5.50 -16.32
N CYS A 38 -1.50 -4.90 -15.14
CA CYS A 38 -1.15 -3.50 -14.93
C CYS A 38 0.18 -3.38 -14.18
N PHE A 39 1.05 -2.46 -14.59
CA PHE A 39 2.45 -2.33 -14.17
C PHE A 39 2.79 -0.87 -13.87
N LYS A 40 3.33 -0.49 -12.72
CA LYS A 40 3.73 0.90 -12.45
C LYS A 40 5.15 0.94 -11.92
N TYR A 41 6.00 1.78 -12.50
CA TYR A 41 7.36 2.00 -12.03
C TYR A 41 7.41 3.30 -11.21
N ILE A 42 7.71 3.20 -9.91
CA ILE A 42 7.94 4.36 -9.04
C ILE A 42 9.33 4.22 -8.44
N ALA A 43 10.25 5.10 -8.83
CA ALA A 43 11.63 5.07 -8.32
C ALA A 43 11.75 5.67 -6.90
N MET A 44 10.95 6.70 -6.63
CA MET A 44 10.65 7.39 -5.35
C MET A 44 9.92 8.69 -5.75
N LEU A 45 8.89 9.13 -5.02
CA LEU A 45 8.22 10.40 -5.35
C LEU A 45 9.12 11.59 -4.99
N SER A 46 9.87 12.14 -5.94
CA SER A 46 10.57 13.40 -5.71
C SER A 46 9.54 14.52 -5.47
N GLN A 47 9.63 15.17 -4.32
CA GLN A 47 8.77 16.25 -3.80
C GLN A 47 7.41 15.87 -3.16
N LYS A 48 7.10 14.59 -2.93
CA LYS A 48 5.98 14.19 -2.05
C LYS A 48 6.47 13.13 -1.07
N ALA A 49 6.40 13.42 0.23
CA ALA A 49 6.77 12.45 1.25
C ALA A 49 5.83 11.23 1.18
N ASN A 50 6.38 10.04 1.40
CA ASN A 50 5.61 8.82 1.62
C ASN A 50 5.73 8.42 3.10
N LEU A 51 4.92 7.45 3.54
CA LEU A 51 5.21 6.78 4.79
C LEU A 51 6.58 6.07 4.66
N ALA A 52 7.37 6.11 5.73
CA ALA A 52 8.76 5.67 5.70
C ALA A 52 8.88 4.20 5.28
N SER A 53 9.78 3.94 4.35
CA SER A 53 10.17 2.59 3.95
C SER A 53 11.38 2.12 4.74
N VAL A 54 11.48 0.83 5.05
CA VAL A 54 12.58 0.29 5.86
C VAL A 54 13.30 -0.82 5.09
N HIS A 55 14.52 -0.53 4.64
CA HIS A 55 15.29 -1.42 3.77
C HIS A 55 16.45 -2.14 4.44
N TYR A 56 16.78 -1.78 5.68
CA TYR A 56 17.87 -2.38 6.46
C TYR A 56 17.75 -2.00 7.93
N LEU A 57 18.44 -2.76 8.79
CA LEU A 57 18.34 -2.66 10.24
C LEU A 57 18.75 -1.28 10.79
N ASP A 58 19.80 -0.66 10.25
CA ASP A 58 20.19 0.69 10.70
C ASP A 58 19.09 1.73 10.41
N LYS A 59 18.35 1.59 9.30
CA LYS A 59 17.21 2.46 8.99
C LYS A 59 16.08 2.27 10.00
N HIS A 60 15.81 1.03 10.41
CA HIS A 60 14.86 0.72 11.49
C HIS A 60 15.24 1.47 12.77
N TYR A 61 16.51 1.37 13.21
CA TYR A 61 16.94 2.05 14.43
C TYR A 61 16.95 3.58 14.31
N ILE A 62 17.26 4.14 13.13
CA ILE A 62 17.12 5.58 12.87
C ILE A 62 15.67 6.02 13.09
N ILE A 63 14.70 5.26 12.57
CA ILE A 63 13.27 5.56 12.74
C ILE A 63 12.84 5.44 14.21
N ASN A 64 13.26 4.39 14.94
CA ASN A 64 12.96 4.25 16.37
C ASN A 64 13.50 5.43 17.19
N ASN A 65 14.75 5.81 16.94
CA ASN A 65 15.38 6.94 17.65
C ASN A 65 14.72 8.27 17.30
N LEU A 66 14.30 8.44 16.04
CA LEU A 66 13.50 9.60 15.63
C LEU A 66 12.20 9.66 16.42
N ILE A 67 11.43 8.57 16.46
CA ILE A 67 10.18 8.49 17.23
C ILE A 67 10.46 8.84 18.69
N LYS A 68 11.44 8.18 19.32
CA LYS A 68 11.82 8.42 20.72
C LYS A 68 12.17 9.88 21.02
N SER A 69 12.75 10.60 20.06
CA SER A 69 13.13 12.01 20.23
C SER A 69 11.94 12.97 20.31
N TYR A 70 10.80 12.61 19.70
CA TYR A 70 9.56 13.41 19.73
C TYR A 70 8.50 12.83 20.67
N ASP A 71 8.53 11.51 20.86
CA ASP A 71 7.67 10.74 21.74
C ASP A 71 8.51 9.78 22.61
N PRO A 72 8.91 10.21 23.83
CA PRO A 72 9.69 9.37 24.74
C PRO A 72 8.97 8.11 25.22
N ALA A 73 7.66 7.98 25.01
CA ALA A 73 6.91 6.76 25.31
C ALA A 73 7.06 5.70 24.20
N GLU A 74 7.69 6.04 23.07
CA GLU A 74 7.96 5.14 21.94
C GLU A 74 6.66 4.49 21.43
N SER A 75 5.60 5.29 21.26
CA SER A 75 4.28 4.79 20.87
C SER A 75 4.30 4.04 19.53
N LEU A 76 3.33 3.14 19.36
CA LEU A 76 3.08 2.44 18.10
C LEU A 76 2.89 3.46 16.98
N THR A 77 3.63 3.26 15.89
CA THR A 77 3.72 4.25 14.82
C THR A 77 3.68 3.56 13.46
N TRP A 78 2.83 4.05 12.55
CA TRP A 78 2.70 3.53 11.20
C TRP A 78 3.96 3.79 10.35
N ILE A 79 4.35 2.77 9.58
CA ILE A 79 5.34 2.84 8.50
C ILE A 79 4.65 2.50 7.16
N GLY A 80 5.38 2.63 6.06
CA GLY A 80 4.76 2.58 4.73
C GLY A 80 4.45 1.20 4.16
N LEU A 81 4.64 0.12 4.92
CA LEU A 81 4.40 -1.25 4.45
C LEU A 81 2.92 -1.59 4.63
N SER A 82 2.30 -2.15 3.60
CA SER A 82 0.91 -2.58 3.64
C SER A 82 0.63 -3.66 2.59
N ASP A 83 -0.36 -4.50 2.81
CA ASP A 83 -0.85 -5.51 1.86
C ASP A 83 -2.34 -5.35 1.53
N ILE A 84 -2.88 -4.12 1.66
CA ILE A 84 -4.28 -3.69 1.37
C ILE A 84 -4.84 -4.25 0.05
N HIS A 85 -3.99 -4.53 -0.93
CA HIS A 85 -4.37 -5.12 -2.22
C HIS A 85 -4.43 -6.66 -2.22
N LYS A 86 -4.41 -7.31 -1.04
CA LYS A 86 -4.56 -8.74 -0.77
C LYS A 86 -3.77 -9.65 -1.71
N SER A 87 -2.58 -9.21 -2.11
CA SER A 87 -1.74 -9.89 -3.10
C SER A 87 -0.28 -9.95 -2.68
N MET A 88 0.25 -8.86 -2.10
CA MET A 88 1.61 -8.79 -1.58
C MET A 88 1.81 -7.54 -0.71
N TRP A 89 2.75 -7.63 0.23
CA TRP A 89 3.27 -6.46 0.94
C TRP A 89 3.98 -5.51 -0.03
N MET A 90 3.63 -4.23 0.03
CA MET A 90 4.21 -3.17 -0.80
C MET A 90 4.48 -1.93 0.04
N TRP A 91 5.63 -1.30 -0.19
CA TRP A 91 5.91 0.01 0.36
C TRP A 91 5.12 1.09 -0.38
N SER A 92 4.59 2.06 0.37
CA SER A 92 3.82 3.19 -0.17
C SER A 92 4.62 4.08 -1.13
N ASP A 93 5.96 4.07 -1.04
CA ASP A 93 6.86 4.77 -1.95
C ASP A 93 7.16 4.01 -3.26
N GLY A 94 6.64 2.77 -3.38
CA GLY A 94 6.82 1.88 -4.53
C GLY A 94 8.15 1.11 -4.55
N SER A 95 8.98 1.25 -3.51
CA SER A 95 10.22 0.49 -3.37
C SER A 95 9.95 -1.00 -3.10
N GLN A 96 10.94 -1.83 -3.40
CA GLN A 96 10.84 -3.28 -3.20
C GLN A 96 10.96 -3.65 -1.72
N VAL A 97 10.17 -4.65 -1.30
CA VAL A 97 10.27 -5.26 0.03
C VAL A 97 11.42 -6.28 0.02
N GLU A 98 12.60 -5.86 0.45
CA GLU A 98 13.81 -6.70 0.53
C GLU A 98 14.23 -7.02 1.97
N PHE A 99 13.67 -6.28 2.94
CA PHE A 99 13.95 -6.40 4.35
C PHE A 99 12.63 -6.44 5.12
N ILE A 100 12.58 -7.32 6.11
CA ILE A 100 11.47 -7.45 7.05
C ILE A 100 12.01 -7.53 8.48
N HIS A 101 11.30 -6.91 9.41
CA HIS A 101 11.65 -6.95 10.83
C HIS A 101 10.41 -7.21 11.70
N TRP A 102 9.60 -8.18 11.27
CA TRP A 102 8.43 -8.64 11.99
C TRP A 102 8.77 -9.08 13.41
N ASN A 103 7.87 -8.82 14.33
CA ASN A 103 7.91 -9.44 15.64
C ASN A 103 7.72 -10.96 15.53
N GLY A 104 8.11 -11.71 16.56
CA GLY A 104 7.87 -13.15 16.59
C GLY A 104 6.40 -13.47 16.32
N GLU A 105 6.16 -14.45 15.45
CA GLU A 105 4.84 -14.94 15.04
C GLU A 105 4.02 -13.98 14.15
N GLN A 106 4.64 -12.90 13.64
CA GLN A 106 4.01 -11.94 12.73
C GLN A 106 4.56 -12.02 11.30
N PRO A 107 3.76 -11.67 10.27
CA PRO A 107 2.34 -11.32 10.35
C PRO A 107 1.48 -12.54 10.70
N ASP A 108 0.48 -12.37 11.56
CA ASP A 108 -0.38 -13.45 12.05
C ASP A 108 -1.62 -13.71 11.15
N ILE A 109 -2.49 -14.63 11.56
CA ILE A 109 -3.51 -15.27 10.71
C ILE A 109 -4.79 -14.44 10.53
N ASP A 110 -4.95 -13.29 11.20
CA ASP A 110 -6.10 -12.37 10.98
C ASP A 110 -5.98 -11.56 9.66
N GLN A 111 -5.48 -12.23 8.62
CA GLN A 111 -5.15 -11.74 7.27
C GLN A 111 -6.29 -11.05 6.53
N ASP A 112 -7.54 -11.14 6.99
CA ASP A 112 -8.66 -10.54 6.30
C ASP A 112 -8.81 -9.03 6.61
N THR A 113 -8.22 -8.52 7.70
CA THR A 113 -8.42 -7.11 8.11
C THR A 113 -7.17 -6.32 8.48
N GLU A 114 -6.04 -6.98 8.73
CA GLU A 114 -4.84 -6.35 9.29
C GLU A 114 -3.83 -5.95 8.20
N ASP A 115 -4.16 -4.93 7.42
CA ASP A 115 -3.40 -4.64 6.18
C ASP A 115 -2.25 -3.63 6.30
N CYS A 116 -2.02 -3.05 7.48
CA CYS A 116 -1.07 -1.94 7.67
C CYS A 116 -0.02 -2.27 8.72
N VAL A 117 1.22 -1.82 8.50
CA VAL A 117 2.35 -2.17 9.37
C VAL A 117 2.78 -1.01 10.25
N LEU A 118 2.95 -1.29 11.54
CA LEU A 118 3.51 -0.38 12.54
C LEU A 118 4.86 -0.87 13.07
N ILE A 119 5.60 0.04 13.69
CA ILE A 119 6.85 -0.19 14.43
C ILE A 119 6.65 0.03 15.94
N ASN A 120 7.68 -0.27 16.73
CA ASN A 120 7.70 -0.18 18.20
C ASN A 120 6.77 -1.18 18.91
N TRP A 121 6.55 -2.36 18.33
CA TRP A 121 5.76 -3.38 19.00
C TRP A 121 6.42 -3.83 20.32
N PRO A 122 5.66 -3.97 21.43
CA PRO A 122 6.21 -4.39 22.71
C PRO A 122 6.97 -5.73 22.63
N GLY A 123 8.06 -5.86 23.37
CA GLY A 123 8.85 -7.10 23.42
C GLY A 123 9.96 -7.23 22.38
N GLY A 124 10.19 -6.20 21.55
CA GLY A 124 11.34 -6.17 20.63
C GLY A 124 11.46 -4.91 19.77
N MET A 125 10.51 -3.98 19.86
CA MET A 125 10.40 -2.78 19.00
C MET A 125 10.29 -3.10 17.49
N GLN A 126 9.98 -4.36 17.19
CA GLN A 126 9.81 -4.92 15.85
C GLN A 126 8.47 -4.50 15.23
N TRP A 127 8.19 -5.00 14.04
CA TRP A 127 6.98 -4.68 13.28
C TRP A 127 5.79 -5.58 13.67
N ASN A 128 4.60 -5.02 13.60
CA ASN A 128 3.32 -5.74 13.69
C ASN A 128 2.42 -5.22 12.57
N ASP A 129 1.59 -6.06 11.99
CA ASP A 129 0.45 -5.65 11.19
C ASP A 129 -0.77 -5.37 12.08
N LEU A 130 -1.63 -4.45 11.65
CA LEU A 130 -2.84 -4.08 12.38
C LEU A 130 -3.84 -3.48 11.39
N THR A 131 -5.13 -3.55 11.72
CA THR A 131 -6.18 -2.90 10.94
C THR A 131 -5.87 -1.41 10.66
N CYS A 132 -5.83 -1.02 9.39
CA CYS A 132 -5.42 0.32 8.92
C CYS A 132 -6.23 1.51 9.48
N SER A 133 -7.46 1.27 9.98
CA SER A 133 -8.32 2.33 10.53
C SER A 133 -7.90 2.81 11.93
N ASN A 134 -6.91 2.17 12.55
CA ASN A 134 -6.41 2.61 13.85
C ASN A 134 -5.72 3.98 13.77
N LEU A 135 -6.07 4.86 14.71
CA LEU A 135 -5.54 6.23 14.79
C LEU A 135 -4.20 6.23 15.52
N LEU A 136 -3.12 5.98 14.78
CA LEU A 136 -1.74 6.03 15.29
C LEU A 136 -0.95 7.16 14.63
N ALA A 137 0.18 7.52 15.27
CA ALA A 137 1.17 8.39 14.64
C ALA A 137 1.77 7.71 13.41
N PHE A 138 2.43 8.47 12.55
CA PHE A 138 3.10 7.97 11.36
C PHE A 138 4.45 8.64 11.15
N VAL A 139 5.41 7.91 10.58
CA VAL A 139 6.68 8.48 10.12
C VAL A 139 6.65 8.65 8.61
N CYS A 140 6.97 9.85 8.14
CA CYS A 140 7.10 10.14 6.72
C CYS A 140 8.59 10.27 6.32
N GLU A 141 8.88 9.92 5.07
CA GLU A 141 10.19 10.07 4.45
C GLU A 141 10.05 10.82 3.13
N VAL A 142 10.97 11.76 2.89
CA VAL A 142 11.12 12.47 1.62
C VAL A 142 12.27 11.89 0.82
N CYS A 143 12.09 11.76 -0.48
CA CYS A 143 13.22 11.48 -1.38
C CYS A 143 14.19 12.68 -1.34
N PRO A 144 15.48 12.50 -0.99
CA PRO A 144 16.44 13.59 -1.00
C PRO A 144 16.58 14.17 -2.42
N THR A 145 16.34 15.46 -2.58
CA THR A 145 16.60 16.15 -3.85
C THR A 145 18.10 16.40 -3.99
N GLY A 146 18.75 15.83 -5.01
CA GLY A 146 20.12 16.18 -5.38
C GLY A 146 21.20 15.10 -5.20
N MET A 147 20.82 13.81 -5.09
CA MET A 147 21.78 12.71 -5.30
C MET A 147 21.83 12.33 -6.79
N PHE A 148 22.41 13.21 -7.60
CA PHE A 148 22.93 12.93 -8.95
C PHE A 148 24.26 13.62 -9.11
#